data_AF-A0A1G4IEZ4-F1
#
_entry.id   AF-A0A1G4IEZ4-F1
#
_cell.length_a   1.000
_cell.length_b   1.000
_cell.length_c   1.000
_cell.angle_alpha   90.00
_cell.angle_beta   90.00
_cell.angle_gamma   90.00
#
_symmetry.space_group_name_H-M   'P 1'
#
loop_
_entity.id
_entity.type
_entity.pdbx_description
1 polymer ?
#
loop_
_entity_poly.entity_id
_entity_poly.type
_entity_poly.pdbx_seq_one_letter_code
_entity_poly.pdbx_strand_id
1 'polypeptide(L)'
;MRRGPQWFIQSRSRERFHQLWPWALGGVCATLYFFNREPFEEMAGTVVTKIRKPLLKTMEWIELHDVDPETMALELPPDVLFGPLEFSKQMRFLMAALRADNELADGYLARVLVDHMDLSLDPPLLTEKEILETGGRQLLDFAIEDFLGAGSRKTRKHIFFRPDQFLRLINFLAVYPSLTNYFVKERNGVDMIFRALRHSSDEFARVLALRSLCLFCFTQREDGDVERRIMQANGVEQIVKAYKQSTGDPTDTRYITLLISSLLRHYPLEGGKEFIEADGIQAAVDNLNIARYKGIPQHVRVLHDAKRLPPAAIGGRSINSRIEDADFIPIAMGLLDAFPEFYEASSEILLLLRSIVPSCASPFNLLEYRAMPILSKYYVRWQNDTVFHTDGTLQLLVELFKLMLEDPTCQRCFDPSVASYELQECLRTARAAIEAESSKPVVQPTL
;
A
#
# COMPACT_ATOMS: atom_id res chain seq x y z
N MET A 1 23.12 5.05 -1.85
CA MET A 1 22.89 6.30 -1.10
C MET A 1 22.94 7.48 -2.08
N ARG A 2 21.79 7.94 -2.59
CA ARG A 2 21.67 9.00 -3.61
C ARG A 2 21.05 10.32 -3.08
N ARG A 3 20.76 10.42 -1.77
CA ARG A 3 20.34 11.66 -1.11
C ARG A 3 21.47 12.21 -0.23
N GLY A 4 22.64 12.41 -0.83
CA GLY A 4 23.73 13.12 -0.17
C GLY A 4 23.57 14.62 -0.41
N PRO A 5 23.84 15.49 0.58
CA PRO A 5 23.89 16.94 0.35
C PRO A 5 24.88 17.29 -0.77
N GLN A 6 24.66 18.39 -1.51
CA GLN A 6 25.42 18.72 -2.73
C GLN A 6 26.95 18.72 -2.56
N TRP A 7 27.44 19.13 -1.37
CA TRP A 7 28.87 19.09 -1.01
C TRP A 7 29.47 17.67 -1.03
N PHE A 8 28.63 16.65 -0.82
CA PHE A 8 28.99 15.24 -0.82
C PHE A 8 28.94 14.62 -2.23
N ILE A 9 28.08 15.13 -3.12
CA ILE A 9 27.92 14.58 -4.48
C ILE A 9 29.00 15.12 -5.44
N GLN A 10 29.48 16.36 -5.21
CA GLN A 10 30.35 17.08 -6.16
C GLN A 10 31.84 17.16 -5.77
N SER A 11 32.30 16.57 -4.65
CA SER A 11 33.70 16.72 -4.17
C SER A 11 34.44 15.39 -3.95
N ARG A 12 35.80 15.47 -3.85
CA ARG A 12 36.71 14.38 -3.41
C ARG A 12 36.32 13.71 -2.08
N SER A 13 35.35 14.29 -1.36
CA SER A 13 34.75 13.73 -0.14
C SER A 13 33.98 12.44 -0.41
N ARG A 14 33.40 12.27 -1.61
CA ARG A 14 32.70 11.05 -2.02
C ARG A 14 33.64 9.84 -2.11
N GLU A 15 34.82 10.03 -2.69
CA GLU A 15 35.86 8.99 -2.76
C GLU A 15 36.37 8.62 -1.37
N ARG A 16 36.62 9.60 -0.50
CA ARG A 16 37.03 9.34 0.89
C ARG A 16 35.95 8.62 1.69
N PHE A 17 34.68 8.97 1.48
CA PHE A 17 33.57 8.24 2.07
C PHE A 17 33.53 6.80 1.58
N HIS A 18 33.63 6.54 0.27
CA HIS A 18 33.65 5.16 -0.26
C HIS A 18 34.86 4.34 0.20
N GLN A 19 36.00 4.98 0.48
CA GLN A 19 37.17 4.32 1.06
C GLN A 19 36.99 3.97 2.54
N LEU A 20 36.36 4.86 3.33
CA LEU A 20 36.22 4.69 4.79
C LEU A 20 34.93 3.96 5.20
N TRP A 21 33.89 4.02 4.36
CA TRP A 21 32.57 3.46 4.62
C TRP A 21 32.57 1.95 4.86
N PRO A 22 33.31 1.12 4.09
CA PRO A 22 33.41 -0.32 4.37
C PRO A 22 34.00 -0.61 5.74
N TRP A 23 34.96 0.21 6.20
CA TRP A 23 35.60 0.06 7.51
C TRP A 23 34.70 0.56 8.65
N ALA A 24 33.96 1.64 8.44
CA ALA A 24 32.98 2.15 9.41
C ALA A 24 31.80 1.19 9.59
N LEU A 25 31.25 0.66 8.49
CA LEU A 25 30.23 -0.39 8.52
C LEU A 25 30.78 -1.69 9.12
N GLY A 26 31.98 -2.11 8.73
CA GLY A 26 32.64 -3.28 9.28
C GLY A 26 32.84 -3.16 10.79
N GLY A 27 33.22 -1.97 11.27
CA GLY A 27 33.33 -1.65 12.68
C GLY A 27 31.99 -1.76 13.40
N VAL A 28 30.96 -1.06 12.93
CA VAL A 28 29.61 -1.07 13.55
C VAL A 28 28.97 -2.47 13.52
N CYS A 29 29.11 -3.20 12.42
CA CYS A 29 28.63 -4.58 12.31
C CYS A 29 29.39 -5.53 13.25
N ALA A 30 30.71 -5.34 13.43
CA ALA A 30 31.47 -6.10 14.40
C ALA A 30 31.02 -5.79 15.83
N THR A 31 30.82 -4.51 16.19
CA THR A 31 30.29 -4.16 17.52
C THR A 31 28.90 -4.74 17.75
N LEU A 32 28.00 -4.65 16.77
CA LEU A 32 26.65 -5.24 16.87
C LEU A 32 26.69 -6.77 16.99
N TYR A 33 27.57 -7.44 16.24
CA TYR A 33 27.78 -8.89 16.33
C TYR A 33 28.30 -9.33 17.70
N PHE A 34 29.16 -8.52 18.34
CA PHE A 34 29.70 -8.82 19.67
C PHE A 34 28.75 -8.46 20.83
N PHE A 35 27.82 -7.51 20.65
CA PHE A 35 26.91 -7.06 21.72
C PHE A 35 25.50 -7.67 21.68
N ASN A 36 24.98 -8.11 20.53
CA ASN A 36 23.70 -8.83 20.45
C ASN A 36 23.52 -9.59 19.11
N ARG A 37 23.62 -10.92 19.16
CA ARG A 37 23.78 -11.78 17.97
C ARG A 37 22.49 -12.06 17.20
N GLU A 38 21.36 -12.18 17.88
CA GLU A 38 20.06 -12.55 17.29
C GLU A 38 19.51 -11.53 16.26
N PRO A 39 19.42 -10.22 16.55
CA PRO A 39 18.88 -9.25 15.57
C PRO A 39 19.81 -9.03 14.37
N PHE A 40 21.10 -9.30 14.52
CA PHE A 40 22.07 -9.22 13.42
C PHE A 40 21.97 -10.42 12.48
N GLU A 41 21.81 -11.64 12.99
CA GLU A 41 21.62 -12.84 12.15
C GLU A 41 20.29 -12.78 11.38
N GLU A 42 19.25 -12.18 11.95
CA GLU A 42 17.95 -12.00 11.28
C GLU A 42 18.01 -10.90 10.20
N MET A 43 18.63 -9.74 10.46
CA MET A 43 18.85 -8.71 9.44
C MET A 43 19.83 -9.17 8.36
N ALA A 44 20.94 -9.83 8.72
CA ALA A 44 21.91 -10.35 7.77
C ALA A 44 21.29 -11.48 6.93
N GLY A 45 20.48 -12.35 7.53
CA GLY A 45 19.67 -13.35 6.83
C GLY A 45 18.70 -12.70 5.84
N THR A 46 18.04 -11.62 6.24
CA THR A 46 17.12 -10.87 5.36
C THR A 46 17.85 -10.16 4.21
N VAL A 47 19.03 -9.57 4.46
CA VAL A 47 19.86 -8.93 3.42
C VAL A 47 20.45 -9.99 2.47
N VAL A 48 20.92 -11.12 2.98
CA VAL A 48 21.48 -12.21 2.16
C VAL A 48 20.38 -12.88 1.33
N THR A 49 19.19 -13.09 1.88
CA THR A 49 18.10 -13.77 1.16
C THR A 49 17.31 -12.86 0.22
N LYS A 50 17.00 -11.60 0.63
CA LYS A 50 16.18 -10.68 -0.17
C LYS A 50 16.98 -9.74 -1.09
N ILE A 51 18.23 -9.44 -0.77
CA ILE A 51 19.04 -8.49 -1.57
C ILE A 51 20.14 -9.23 -2.32
N ARG A 52 20.92 -10.06 -1.62
CA ARG A 52 22.07 -10.76 -2.22
C ARG A 52 21.65 -11.91 -3.13
N LYS A 53 20.62 -12.69 -2.82
CA LYS A 53 20.17 -13.81 -3.67
C LYS A 53 19.60 -13.36 -5.02
N PRO A 54 18.78 -12.28 -5.08
CA PRO A 54 18.38 -11.68 -6.36
C PRO A 54 19.55 -11.04 -7.08
N LEU A 55 20.40 -10.26 -6.40
CA LEU A 55 21.60 -9.66 -7.02
C LEU A 55 22.58 -10.71 -7.53
N LEU A 56 22.78 -11.81 -6.81
CA LEU A 56 23.60 -12.93 -7.25
C LEU A 56 22.94 -13.67 -8.40
N LYS A 57 21.62 -13.89 -8.41
CA LYS A 57 20.92 -14.40 -9.60
C LYS A 57 20.99 -13.45 -10.79
N THR A 58 20.98 -12.14 -10.56
CA THR A 58 21.15 -11.14 -11.61
C THR A 58 22.60 -11.13 -12.11
N MET A 59 23.59 -11.25 -11.23
CA MET A 59 25.01 -11.39 -11.59
C MET A 59 25.30 -12.73 -12.27
N GLU A 60 24.69 -13.82 -11.81
CA GLU A 60 24.81 -15.17 -12.37
C GLU A 60 24.08 -15.24 -13.72
N TRP A 61 22.98 -14.49 -13.91
CA TRP A 61 22.36 -14.28 -15.22
C TRP A 61 23.26 -13.46 -16.15
N ILE A 62 23.95 -12.44 -15.64
CA ILE A 62 24.95 -11.67 -16.39
C ILE A 62 26.17 -12.54 -16.75
N GLU A 63 26.64 -13.40 -15.84
CA GLU A 63 27.78 -14.31 -16.04
C GLU A 63 27.44 -15.54 -16.90
N LEU A 64 26.19 -16.02 -16.92
CA LEU A 64 25.73 -17.14 -17.77
C LEU A 64 25.42 -16.72 -19.21
N HIS A 65 25.19 -15.43 -19.47
CA HIS A 65 25.02 -14.88 -20.83
C HIS A 65 26.32 -14.24 -21.35
N ASP A 66 27.42 -14.35 -20.59
CA ASP A 66 28.76 -14.12 -21.10
C ASP A 66 29.19 -15.35 -21.91
N VAL A 67 29.35 -15.13 -23.21
CA VAL A 67 30.05 -15.97 -24.21
C VAL A 67 29.20 -17.02 -24.94
N ASP A 68 28.52 -16.58 -26.00
CA ASP A 68 28.35 -17.42 -27.19
C ASP A 68 29.69 -17.40 -27.99
N PRO A 69 30.38 -18.54 -28.20
CA PRO A 69 31.73 -18.55 -28.77
C PRO A 69 31.80 -18.17 -30.26
N GLU A 70 30.68 -18.15 -30.98
CA GLU A 70 30.69 -17.97 -32.44
C GLU A 70 30.50 -16.53 -32.92
N THR A 71 30.02 -15.60 -32.07
CA THR A 71 29.64 -14.24 -32.52
C THR A 71 30.40 -13.08 -31.87
N MET A 72 31.15 -13.27 -30.77
CA MET A 72 31.97 -12.24 -30.10
C MET A 72 31.30 -10.83 -29.97
N ALA A 73 29.98 -10.76 -29.90
CA ALA A 73 29.25 -9.51 -29.71
C ALA A 73 28.35 -9.66 -28.49
N LEU A 74 28.94 -9.45 -27.31
CA LEU A 74 28.17 -8.97 -26.16
C LEU A 74 27.75 -7.54 -26.49
N GLU A 75 26.57 -7.38 -27.08
CA GLU A 75 25.90 -6.07 -27.15
C GLU A 75 25.44 -5.71 -25.73
N LEU A 76 26.37 -5.34 -24.86
CA LEU A 76 26.04 -4.57 -23.66
C LEU A 76 25.52 -3.21 -24.14
N PRO A 77 24.52 -2.60 -23.47
CA PRO A 77 24.20 -1.21 -23.68
C PRO A 77 25.51 -0.39 -23.58
N PRO A 78 25.82 0.51 -24.54
CA PRO A 78 27.04 1.32 -24.63
C PRO A 78 27.41 1.97 -23.29
N ASP A 79 26.43 2.24 -22.45
CA ASP A 79 26.50 2.86 -21.14
C ASP A 79 27.33 2.04 -20.13
N VAL A 80 27.40 0.71 -20.28
CA VAL A 80 28.29 -0.16 -19.49
C VAL A 80 29.76 0.06 -19.90
N LEU A 81 29.98 0.49 -21.16
CA LEU A 81 31.28 0.82 -21.74
C LEU A 81 31.64 2.32 -21.62
N PHE A 82 30.66 3.23 -21.53
CA PHE A 82 30.85 4.70 -21.65
C PHE A 82 30.38 5.55 -20.46
N GLY A 83 29.82 4.96 -19.39
CA GLY A 83 29.36 5.69 -18.20
C GLY A 83 27.88 6.12 -18.23
N PRO A 84 27.38 6.83 -17.19
CA PRO A 84 25.95 7.16 -17.08
C PRO A 84 25.53 8.12 -18.20
N LEU A 85 24.72 7.62 -19.14
CA LEU A 85 24.15 8.42 -20.21
C LEU A 85 23.07 9.36 -19.67
N GLU A 86 22.96 10.54 -20.29
CA GLU A 86 21.83 11.44 -20.12
C GLU A 86 20.54 10.80 -20.62
N PHE A 87 19.41 11.10 -19.98
CA PHE A 87 18.10 10.55 -20.30
C PHE A 87 17.72 10.68 -21.79
N SER A 88 18.02 11.83 -22.41
CA SER A 88 17.74 12.06 -23.83
C SER A 88 18.50 11.12 -24.78
N LYS A 89 19.72 10.71 -24.40
CA LYS A 89 20.53 9.74 -25.15
C LYS A 89 20.02 8.32 -24.92
N GLN A 90 19.71 7.97 -23.67
CA GLN A 90 19.11 6.68 -23.32
C GLN A 90 17.81 6.46 -24.12
N MET A 91 16.91 7.45 -24.13
CA MET A 91 15.65 7.37 -24.87
C MET A 91 15.86 7.28 -26.38
N ARG A 92 16.84 8.02 -26.94
CA ARG A 92 17.17 7.93 -28.37
C ARG A 92 17.65 6.54 -28.75
N PHE A 93 18.54 5.94 -27.96
CA PHE A 93 19.04 4.58 -28.23
C PHE A 93 17.94 3.53 -28.05
N LEU A 94 17.13 3.64 -27.00
CA LEU A 94 15.95 2.79 -26.80
C LEU A 94 15.02 2.82 -28.02
N MET A 95 14.63 4.01 -28.47
CA MET A 95 13.72 4.15 -29.61
C MET A 95 14.33 3.64 -30.91
N ALA A 96 15.64 3.80 -31.10
CA ALA A 96 16.35 3.25 -32.27
C ALA A 96 16.38 1.70 -32.22
N ALA A 97 16.69 1.12 -31.06
CA ALA A 97 16.72 -0.33 -30.86
C ALA A 97 15.33 -0.96 -31.04
N LEU A 98 14.27 -0.36 -30.48
CA LEU A 98 12.89 -0.81 -30.64
C LEU A 98 12.44 -0.80 -32.12
N ARG A 99 12.81 0.24 -32.89
CA ARG A 99 12.49 0.33 -34.32
C ARG A 99 13.28 -0.68 -35.16
N ALA A 100 14.50 -0.99 -34.75
CA ALA A 100 15.36 -1.98 -35.41
C ALA A 100 15.01 -3.43 -35.01
N ASP A 101 14.06 -3.64 -34.09
CA ASP A 101 13.73 -4.95 -33.52
C ASP A 101 14.97 -5.64 -32.90
N ASN A 102 15.84 -4.86 -32.24
CA ASN A 102 17.06 -5.34 -31.60
C ASN A 102 16.83 -5.64 -30.10
N GLU A 103 17.31 -6.79 -29.62
CA GLU A 103 17.27 -7.24 -28.22
C GLU A 103 17.87 -6.25 -27.22
N LEU A 104 18.81 -5.40 -27.65
CA LEU A 104 19.35 -4.29 -26.87
C LEU A 104 18.27 -3.36 -26.28
N ALA A 105 17.10 -3.28 -26.93
CA ALA A 105 16.01 -2.45 -26.45
C ALA A 105 15.57 -2.82 -25.03
N ASP A 106 15.60 -4.10 -24.64
CA ASP A 106 15.27 -4.53 -23.28
C ASP A 106 16.28 -3.99 -22.25
N GLY A 107 17.56 -3.98 -22.62
CA GLY A 107 18.64 -3.41 -21.79
C GLY A 107 18.47 -1.91 -21.57
N TYR A 108 18.20 -1.15 -22.65
CA TYR A 108 17.96 0.29 -22.54
C TYR A 108 16.66 0.62 -21.79
N LEU A 109 15.60 -0.16 -21.99
CA LEU A 109 14.34 0.02 -21.27
C LEU A 109 14.54 -0.21 -19.78
N ALA A 110 15.19 -1.32 -19.40
CA ALA A 110 15.52 -1.62 -18.01
C ALA A 110 16.35 -0.49 -17.39
N ARG A 111 17.30 0.08 -18.14
CA ARG A 111 18.12 1.19 -17.68
C ARG A 111 17.29 2.44 -17.39
N VAL A 112 16.45 2.87 -18.34
CA VAL A 112 15.57 4.03 -18.18
C VAL A 112 14.70 3.86 -16.92
N LEU A 113 14.12 2.67 -16.75
CA LEU A 113 13.29 2.38 -15.58
C LEU A 113 14.10 2.39 -14.27
N VAL A 114 15.29 1.79 -14.23
CA VAL A 114 16.14 1.76 -13.03
C VAL A 114 16.66 3.15 -12.65
N ASP A 115 16.97 3.99 -13.63
CA ASP A 115 17.50 5.33 -13.38
C ASP A 115 16.42 6.35 -13.01
N HIS A 116 15.20 6.21 -13.56
CA HIS A 116 14.18 7.26 -13.52
C HIS A 116 12.81 6.86 -12.95
N MET A 117 12.49 5.57 -12.80
CA MET A 117 11.24 5.16 -12.19
C MET A 117 11.34 5.27 -10.67
N ASP A 118 10.59 6.21 -10.09
CA ASP A 118 10.40 6.28 -8.64
C ASP A 118 9.07 5.63 -8.25
N LEU A 119 9.15 4.63 -7.38
CA LEU A 119 7.98 3.96 -6.81
C LEU A 119 7.45 4.69 -5.58
N SER A 120 8.16 5.70 -5.08
CA SER A 120 7.69 6.60 -4.04
C SER A 120 6.55 7.52 -4.54
N LEU A 121 6.08 8.40 -3.66
CA LEU A 121 5.14 9.49 -3.99
C LEU A 121 5.85 10.84 -4.11
N ASP A 122 7.18 10.85 -4.18
CA ASP A 122 7.96 12.08 -4.32
C ASP A 122 7.78 12.67 -5.73
N PRO A 123 8.07 13.98 -5.92
CA PRO A 123 8.03 14.60 -7.24
C PRO A 123 8.89 13.84 -8.25
N PRO A 124 8.43 13.69 -9.50
CA PRO A 124 9.16 12.93 -10.51
C PRO A 124 10.54 13.56 -10.77
N LEU A 125 11.53 12.69 -11.00
CA LEU A 125 12.93 13.11 -11.24
C LEU A 125 13.10 13.92 -12.53
N LEU A 126 12.27 13.63 -13.52
CA LEU A 126 12.27 14.29 -14.83
C LEU A 126 11.01 15.14 -14.94
N THR A 127 11.13 16.28 -15.61
CA THR A 127 9.97 17.12 -15.93
C THR A 127 9.16 16.51 -17.07
N GLU A 128 7.85 16.78 -17.10
CA GLU A 128 6.99 16.28 -18.17
C GLU A 128 7.44 16.76 -19.57
N LYS A 129 7.95 17.99 -19.66
CA LYS A 129 8.49 18.55 -20.90
C LYS A 129 9.64 17.71 -21.45
N GLU A 130 10.60 17.33 -20.60
CA GLU A 130 11.74 16.50 -21.01
C GLU A 130 11.30 15.12 -21.52
N ILE A 131 10.32 14.50 -20.87
CA ILE A 131 9.76 13.22 -21.31
C ILE A 131 9.12 13.34 -22.69
N LEU A 132 8.33 14.40 -22.92
CA LEU A 132 7.65 14.61 -24.19
C LEU A 132 8.64 14.92 -25.32
N GLU A 133 9.62 15.78 -25.08
CA GLU A 133 10.65 16.16 -26.06
C GLU A 133 11.55 14.98 -26.46
N THR A 134 11.80 14.06 -25.53
CA THR A 134 12.63 12.86 -25.79
C THR A 134 11.85 11.70 -26.43
N GLY A 135 10.54 11.84 -26.62
CA GLY A 135 9.72 10.84 -27.33
C GLY A 135 8.92 9.90 -26.42
N GLY A 136 8.64 10.27 -25.17
CA GLY A 136 7.85 9.45 -24.24
C GLY A 136 6.48 9.01 -24.77
N ARG A 137 5.80 9.85 -25.57
CA ARG A 137 4.55 9.46 -26.24
C ARG A 137 4.75 8.36 -27.28
N GLN A 138 5.85 8.43 -28.03
CA GLN A 138 6.18 7.45 -29.07
C GLN A 138 6.55 6.10 -28.44
N LEU A 139 7.26 6.14 -27.31
CA LEU A 139 7.55 4.94 -26.51
C LEU A 139 6.25 4.29 -26.00
N LEU A 140 5.33 5.11 -25.46
CA LEU A 140 4.02 4.64 -24.99
C LEU A 140 3.20 4.02 -26.13
N ASP A 141 3.11 4.68 -27.29
CA ASP A 141 2.41 4.15 -28.47
C ASP A 141 2.99 2.81 -28.92
N PHE A 142 4.33 2.71 -28.98
CA PHE A 142 5.02 1.47 -29.31
C PHE A 142 4.70 0.37 -28.31
N ALA A 143 4.74 0.67 -27.01
CA ALA A 143 4.46 -0.29 -25.96
C ALA A 143 3.02 -0.82 -26.02
N ILE A 144 2.05 0.05 -26.33
CA ILE A 144 0.65 -0.33 -26.52
C ILE A 144 0.50 -1.27 -27.74
N GLU A 145 1.11 -0.92 -28.88
CA GLU A 145 1.06 -1.77 -30.07
C GLU A 145 1.68 -3.15 -29.82
N ASP A 146 2.84 -3.17 -29.16
CA ASP A 146 3.58 -4.38 -28.84
C ASP A 146 2.79 -5.30 -27.89
N PHE A 147 2.24 -4.72 -26.82
CA PHE A 147 1.44 -5.43 -25.83
C PHE A 147 0.14 -6.01 -26.41
N LEU A 148 -0.54 -5.27 -27.30
CA LEU A 148 -1.80 -5.70 -27.89
C LEU A 148 -1.64 -6.69 -29.06
N GLY A 149 -0.43 -6.95 -29.55
CA GLY A 149 -0.29 -7.73 -30.79
C GLY A 149 -0.67 -6.95 -32.05
N ALA A 150 -0.73 -5.62 -32.00
CA ALA A 150 -1.31 -4.78 -33.05
C ALA A 150 -0.24 -4.07 -33.91
N GLY A 151 -0.66 -3.54 -35.07
CA GLY A 151 0.20 -2.71 -35.93
C GLY A 151 1.53 -3.38 -36.31
N SER A 152 2.62 -2.70 -35.96
CA SER A 152 4.00 -3.12 -36.24
C SER A 152 4.39 -4.45 -35.58
N ARG A 153 3.67 -4.89 -34.53
CA ARG A 153 3.95 -6.13 -33.81
C ARG A 153 3.79 -7.38 -34.68
N LYS A 154 2.91 -7.37 -35.68
CA LYS A 154 2.65 -8.52 -36.57
C LYS A 154 3.86 -8.94 -37.40
N THR A 155 4.79 -8.02 -37.63
CA THR A 155 5.97 -8.23 -38.48
C THR A 155 7.26 -8.36 -37.66
N ARG A 156 7.21 -8.20 -36.34
CA ARG A 156 8.38 -8.20 -35.45
C ARG A 156 8.63 -9.57 -34.85
N LYS A 157 9.91 -9.92 -34.68
CA LYS A 157 10.36 -11.19 -34.08
C LYS A 157 10.29 -11.12 -32.56
N HIS A 158 10.67 -9.99 -31.97
CA HIS A 158 10.80 -9.84 -30.52
C HIS A 158 9.53 -9.25 -29.88
N ILE A 159 9.28 -9.62 -28.63
CA ILE A 159 8.24 -9.04 -27.75
C ILE A 159 8.96 -8.34 -26.62
N PHE A 160 8.94 -7.01 -26.62
CA PHE A 160 9.62 -6.19 -25.61
C PHE A 160 8.71 -5.89 -24.41
N PHE A 161 7.42 -5.67 -24.68
CA PHE A 161 6.43 -5.30 -23.67
C PHE A 161 5.51 -6.48 -23.32
N ARG A 162 6.10 -7.48 -22.66
CA ARG A 162 5.32 -8.47 -21.90
C ARG A 162 4.58 -7.77 -20.74
N PRO A 163 3.55 -8.39 -20.14
CA PRO A 163 2.71 -7.74 -19.11
C PRO A 163 3.50 -7.01 -18.01
N ASP A 164 4.60 -7.61 -17.54
CA ASP A 164 5.40 -7.06 -16.43
C ASP A 164 6.17 -5.81 -16.85
N GLN A 165 6.86 -5.87 -17.99
CA GLN A 165 7.58 -4.74 -18.58
C GLN A 165 6.62 -3.61 -18.93
N PHE A 166 5.44 -3.95 -19.46
CA PHE A 166 4.38 -2.98 -19.74
C PHE A 166 3.94 -2.26 -18.46
N LEU A 167 3.62 -2.99 -17.38
CA LEU A 167 3.22 -2.38 -16.10
C LEU A 167 4.32 -1.50 -15.50
N ARG A 168 5.60 -1.87 -15.62
CA ARG A 168 6.71 -1.03 -15.17
C ARG A 168 6.80 0.27 -15.98
N LEU A 169 6.70 0.20 -17.30
CA LEU A 169 6.66 1.40 -18.15
C LEU A 169 5.49 2.30 -17.77
N ILE A 170 4.29 1.73 -17.59
CA ILE A 170 3.13 2.52 -17.20
C ILE A 170 3.35 3.19 -15.85
N ASN A 171 3.94 2.50 -14.86
CA ASN A 171 4.24 3.12 -13.56
C ASN A 171 5.25 4.26 -13.65
N PHE A 172 6.21 4.18 -14.57
CA PHE A 172 7.11 5.29 -14.88
C PHE A 172 6.37 6.48 -15.51
N LEU A 173 5.40 6.22 -16.40
CA LEU A 173 4.68 7.27 -17.12
C LEU A 173 3.47 7.85 -16.37
N ALA A 174 2.91 7.12 -15.41
CA ALA A 174 1.67 7.46 -14.71
C ALA A 174 1.73 8.78 -13.92
N VAL A 175 2.94 9.24 -13.60
CA VAL A 175 3.18 10.51 -12.90
C VAL A 175 3.09 11.74 -13.81
N TYR A 176 2.99 11.56 -15.12
CA TYR A 176 2.94 12.64 -16.12
C TYR A 176 1.51 12.85 -16.66
N PRO A 177 0.81 13.94 -16.26
CA PRO A 177 -0.62 14.09 -16.51
C PRO A 177 -1.06 14.01 -17.97
N SER A 178 -0.30 14.59 -18.91
CA SER A 178 -0.66 14.57 -20.34
C SER A 178 -0.58 13.17 -20.94
N LEU A 179 0.46 12.40 -20.57
CA LEU A 179 0.63 11.02 -21.00
C LEU A 179 -0.40 10.10 -20.35
N THR A 180 -0.69 10.31 -19.06
CA THR A 180 -1.73 9.55 -18.37
C THR A 180 -3.11 9.83 -18.96
N ASN A 181 -3.45 11.09 -19.23
CA ASN A 181 -4.70 11.45 -19.88
C ASN A 181 -4.82 10.81 -21.28
N TYR A 182 -3.75 10.86 -22.07
CA TYR A 182 -3.69 10.19 -23.37
C TYR A 182 -3.92 8.67 -23.24
N PHE A 183 -3.20 8.02 -22.34
CA PHE A 183 -3.30 6.57 -22.13
C PHE A 183 -4.69 6.15 -21.65
N VAL A 184 -5.20 6.80 -20.61
CA VAL A 184 -6.47 6.45 -19.96
C VAL A 184 -7.65 6.79 -20.87
N LYS A 185 -7.71 8.01 -21.40
CA LYS A 185 -8.88 8.50 -22.14
C LYS A 185 -8.89 8.06 -23.60
N GLU A 186 -7.77 8.21 -24.32
CA GLU A 186 -7.72 7.96 -25.76
C GLU A 186 -7.39 6.52 -26.13
N ARG A 187 -6.64 5.81 -25.26
CA ARG A 187 -6.18 4.44 -25.53
C ARG A 187 -6.85 3.36 -24.69
N ASN A 188 -7.84 3.70 -23.87
CA ASN A 188 -8.50 2.75 -22.95
C ASN A 188 -7.51 2.02 -22.03
N GLY A 189 -6.58 2.78 -21.45
CA GLY A 189 -5.49 2.24 -20.66
C GLY A 189 -5.93 1.41 -19.45
N VAL A 190 -7.08 1.72 -18.84
CA VAL A 190 -7.60 0.97 -17.68
C VAL A 190 -7.85 -0.50 -18.02
N ASP A 191 -8.50 -0.80 -19.15
CA ASP A 191 -8.71 -2.18 -19.61
C ASP A 191 -7.36 -2.89 -19.87
N MET A 192 -6.37 -2.17 -20.42
CA MET A 192 -5.04 -2.73 -20.65
C MET A 192 -4.32 -3.09 -19.35
N ILE A 193 -4.48 -2.30 -18.28
CA ILE A 193 -3.93 -2.65 -16.96
C ILE A 193 -4.56 -3.92 -16.41
N PHE A 194 -5.88 -4.09 -16.53
CA PHE A 194 -6.53 -5.33 -16.11
C PHE A 194 -6.11 -6.52 -16.97
N ARG A 195 -5.91 -6.35 -18.28
CA ARG A 195 -5.33 -7.40 -19.14
C ARG A 195 -3.92 -7.78 -18.69
N ALA A 196 -3.07 -6.79 -18.41
CA ALA A 196 -1.70 -7.03 -17.95
C ALA A 196 -1.70 -7.77 -16.60
N LEU A 197 -2.57 -7.37 -15.67
CA LEU A 197 -2.75 -8.06 -14.39
C LEU A 197 -3.14 -9.53 -14.55
N ARG A 198 -4.04 -9.85 -15.49
CA ARG A 198 -4.50 -11.24 -15.73
C ARG A 198 -3.47 -12.13 -16.40
N HIS A 199 -2.61 -11.55 -17.23
CA HIS A 199 -1.64 -12.30 -18.04
C HIS A 199 -0.22 -12.30 -17.48
N SER A 200 0.02 -11.53 -16.43
CA SER A 200 1.30 -11.54 -15.73
C SER A 200 1.53 -12.83 -14.94
N SER A 201 2.78 -13.28 -14.93
CA SER A 201 3.29 -14.33 -14.05
C SER A 201 4.11 -13.79 -12.86
N ASP A 202 4.32 -12.47 -12.77
CA ASP A 202 5.12 -11.82 -11.72
C ASP A 202 4.26 -11.56 -10.47
N GLU A 203 4.77 -11.94 -9.30
CA GLU A 203 4.14 -11.69 -8.01
C GLU A 203 3.91 -10.18 -7.76
N PHE A 204 4.78 -9.33 -8.31
CA PHE A 204 4.71 -7.87 -8.15
C PHE A 204 3.77 -7.18 -9.14
N ALA A 205 3.29 -7.86 -10.17
CA ALA A 205 2.43 -7.24 -11.18
C ALA A 205 1.12 -6.72 -10.59
N ARG A 206 0.59 -7.40 -9.57
CA ARG A 206 -0.55 -6.91 -8.80
C ARG A 206 -0.29 -5.53 -8.22
N VAL A 207 0.82 -5.37 -7.51
CA VAL A 207 1.18 -4.10 -6.86
C VAL A 207 1.32 -3.00 -7.90
N LEU A 208 2.02 -3.29 -9.00
CA LEU A 208 2.24 -2.33 -10.08
C LEU A 208 0.94 -1.95 -10.79
N ALA A 209 0.06 -2.90 -11.08
CA ALA A 209 -1.23 -2.63 -11.73
C ALA A 209 -2.12 -1.74 -10.87
N LEU A 210 -2.27 -2.07 -9.58
CA LEU A 210 -3.10 -1.30 -8.67
C LEU A 210 -2.51 0.07 -8.35
N ARG A 211 -1.17 0.16 -8.26
CA ARG A 211 -0.47 1.44 -8.20
C ARG A 211 -0.74 2.29 -9.43
N SER A 212 -0.66 1.73 -10.65
CA SER A 212 -0.99 2.47 -11.88
C SER A 212 -2.40 3.04 -11.83
N LEU A 213 -3.40 2.20 -11.53
CA LEU A 213 -4.80 2.65 -11.45
C LEU A 213 -4.97 3.76 -10.40
N CYS A 214 -4.37 3.61 -9.21
CA CYS A 214 -4.42 4.64 -8.17
C CYS A 214 -3.72 5.94 -8.59
N LEU A 215 -2.58 5.86 -9.27
CA LEU A 215 -1.88 7.05 -9.78
C LEU A 215 -2.65 7.75 -10.89
N PHE A 216 -3.39 6.99 -11.72
CA PHE A 216 -4.29 7.58 -12.70
C PHE A 216 -5.35 8.43 -12.01
N CYS A 217 -5.96 7.92 -10.92
CA CYS A 217 -6.92 8.70 -10.14
C CYS A 217 -6.33 10.02 -9.62
N PHE A 218 -5.05 10.03 -9.18
CA PHE A 218 -4.40 11.24 -8.67
C PHE A 218 -3.96 12.24 -9.75
N THR A 219 -3.77 11.79 -10.98
CA THR A 219 -3.23 12.63 -12.07
C THR A 219 -4.30 13.16 -13.01
N GLN A 220 -5.52 12.60 -12.99
CA GLN A 220 -6.64 13.15 -13.74
C GLN A 220 -7.13 14.46 -13.12
N ARG A 221 -7.63 15.36 -13.99
CA ARG A 221 -8.26 16.63 -13.55
C ARG A 221 -9.69 16.46 -13.06
N GLU A 222 -10.36 15.43 -13.54
CA GLU A 222 -11.77 15.14 -13.25
C GLU A 222 -11.83 13.94 -12.33
N ASP A 223 -12.20 14.18 -11.07
CA ASP A 223 -12.42 13.13 -10.08
C ASP A 223 -13.48 12.13 -10.59
N GLY A 224 -13.23 10.83 -10.41
CA GLY A 224 -14.18 9.79 -10.77
C GLY A 224 -14.13 9.30 -12.22
N ASP A 225 -13.33 9.87 -13.13
CA ASP A 225 -13.27 9.38 -14.53
C ASP A 225 -12.55 8.01 -14.64
N VAL A 226 -11.47 7.82 -13.88
CA VAL A 226 -10.74 6.54 -13.85
C VAL A 226 -11.61 5.46 -13.23
N GLU A 227 -12.26 5.77 -12.11
CA GLU A 227 -13.20 4.92 -11.41
C GLU A 227 -14.36 4.51 -12.34
N ARG A 228 -14.89 5.44 -13.14
CA ARG A 228 -15.91 5.12 -14.17
C ARG A 228 -15.42 4.05 -15.14
N ARG A 229 -14.19 4.20 -15.63
CA ARG A 229 -13.58 3.27 -16.59
C ARG A 229 -13.28 1.92 -15.94
N ILE A 230 -12.93 1.91 -14.66
CA ILE A 230 -12.78 0.68 -13.87
C ILE A 230 -14.12 -0.06 -13.82
N MET A 231 -15.22 0.64 -13.54
CA MET A 231 -16.57 0.06 -13.57
C MET A 231 -16.90 -0.53 -14.95
N GLN A 232 -16.66 0.24 -16.02
CA GLN A 232 -16.91 -0.20 -17.41
C GLN A 232 -16.08 -1.44 -17.81
N ALA A 233 -14.92 -1.64 -17.18
CA ALA A 233 -14.06 -2.80 -17.40
C ALA A 233 -14.38 -3.99 -16.47
N ASN A 234 -15.47 -3.94 -15.69
CA ASN A 234 -15.78 -4.90 -14.61
C ASN A 234 -14.55 -5.12 -13.70
N GLY A 235 -13.90 -4.02 -13.34
CA GLY A 235 -12.61 -4.02 -12.67
C GLY A 235 -12.69 -4.17 -11.16
N VAL A 236 -13.85 -3.89 -10.54
CA VAL A 236 -13.99 -3.92 -9.06
C VAL A 236 -13.76 -5.32 -8.51
N GLU A 237 -14.35 -6.35 -9.13
CA GLU A 237 -14.13 -7.74 -8.73
C GLU A 237 -12.65 -8.12 -8.81
N GLN A 238 -11.95 -7.69 -9.86
CA GLN A 238 -10.51 -7.95 -10.04
C GLN A 238 -9.66 -7.23 -8.99
N ILE A 239 -10.02 -6.00 -8.64
CA ILE A 239 -9.38 -5.25 -7.55
C ILE A 239 -9.59 -5.98 -6.23
N VAL A 240 -10.82 -6.40 -5.91
CA VAL A 240 -11.10 -7.12 -4.65
C VAL A 240 -10.40 -8.47 -4.61
N LYS A 241 -10.35 -9.21 -5.73
CA LYS A 241 -9.58 -10.46 -5.83
C LYS A 241 -8.09 -10.23 -5.56
N ALA A 242 -7.53 -9.16 -6.12
CA ALA A 242 -6.16 -8.76 -5.84
C ALA A 242 -5.98 -8.35 -4.36
N TYR A 243 -6.99 -7.72 -3.76
CA TYR A 243 -6.98 -7.36 -2.35
C TYR A 243 -6.92 -8.58 -1.42
N LYS A 244 -7.73 -9.60 -1.71
CA LYS A 244 -7.73 -10.89 -0.99
C LYS A 244 -6.38 -11.59 -1.02
N GLN A 245 -5.60 -11.40 -2.08
CA GLN A 245 -4.26 -11.99 -2.23
C GLN A 245 -3.17 -11.17 -1.53
N SER A 246 -3.49 -9.98 -1.01
CA SER A 246 -2.50 -9.05 -0.50
C SER A 246 -1.84 -9.53 0.79
N THR A 247 -0.62 -9.07 1.02
CA THR A 247 0.21 -9.50 2.15
C THR A 247 -0.07 -8.72 3.43
N GLY A 248 -1.07 -7.83 3.44
CA GLY A 248 -1.33 -6.86 4.51
C GLY A 248 -0.19 -5.87 4.78
N ASP A 249 0.90 -5.91 4.01
CA ASP A 249 2.00 -4.96 4.13
C ASP A 249 1.58 -3.58 3.60
N PRO A 250 1.86 -2.48 4.31
CA PRO A 250 1.48 -1.16 3.84
C PRO A 250 2.04 -0.81 2.46
N THR A 251 3.22 -1.32 2.10
CA THR A 251 3.84 -1.09 0.79
C THR A 251 3.08 -1.75 -0.36
N ASP A 252 2.44 -2.89 -0.10
CA ASP A 252 1.60 -3.65 -1.03
C ASP A 252 0.17 -3.09 -1.06
N THR A 253 -0.37 -2.76 0.12
CA THR A 253 -1.79 -2.48 0.25
C THR A 253 -2.19 -0.99 0.25
N ARG A 254 -1.23 -0.06 0.26
CA ARG A 254 -1.55 1.38 0.30
C ARG A 254 -2.37 1.81 -0.92
N TYR A 255 -1.90 1.49 -2.12
CA TYR A 255 -2.53 1.93 -3.36
C TYR A 255 -3.90 1.29 -3.57
N ILE A 256 -4.04 0.01 -3.30
CA ILE A 256 -5.32 -0.68 -3.42
C ILE A 256 -6.36 -0.17 -2.41
N THR A 257 -5.93 0.13 -1.16
CA THR A 257 -6.81 0.71 -0.14
C THR A 257 -7.34 2.08 -0.58
N LEU A 258 -6.47 2.92 -1.14
CA LEU A 258 -6.84 4.24 -1.66
C LEU A 258 -7.75 4.13 -2.89
N LEU A 259 -7.46 3.19 -3.80
CA LEU A 259 -8.27 2.95 -5.00
C LEU A 259 -9.68 2.48 -4.64
N ILE A 260 -9.81 1.52 -3.73
CA ILE A 260 -11.11 1.05 -3.23
C ILE A 260 -11.86 2.19 -2.54
N SER A 261 -11.19 2.94 -1.65
CA SER A 261 -11.78 4.11 -0.99
C SER A 261 -12.31 5.13 -2.01
N SER A 262 -11.57 5.38 -3.09
CA SER A 262 -12.01 6.26 -4.17
C SER A 262 -13.24 5.72 -4.90
N LEU A 263 -13.25 4.43 -5.25
CA LEU A 263 -14.39 3.77 -5.91
C LEU A 263 -15.67 3.88 -5.07
N LEU A 264 -15.58 3.58 -3.77
CA LEU A 264 -16.73 3.61 -2.86
C LEU A 264 -17.28 5.03 -2.65
N ARG A 265 -16.46 6.06 -2.81
CA ARG A 265 -16.87 7.47 -2.65
C ARG A 265 -17.50 8.04 -3.93
N HIS A 266 -16.93 7.74 -5.08
CA HIS A 266 -17.38 8.29 -6.37
C HIS A 266 -18.53 7.49 -6.99
N TYR A 267 -18.54 6.17 -6.79
CA TYR A 267 -19.58 5.26 -7.31
C TYR A 267 -20.14 4.40 -6.18
N PRO A 268 -20.77 5.01 -5.14
CA PRO A 268 -21.24 4.29 -3.96
C PRO A 268 -22.37 3.30 -4.28
N LEU A 269 -23.12 3.49 -5.37
CA LEU A 269 -24.17 2.55 -5.76
C LEU A 269 -23.60 1.36 -6.52
N GLU A 270 -23.09 1.59 -7.73
CA GLU A 270 -22.63 0.53 -8.63
C GLU A 270 -21.33 -0.10 -8.14
N GLY A 271 -20.32 0.73 -7.85
CA GLY A 271 -19.03 0.27 -7.32
C GLY A 271 -19.16 -0.33 -5.92
N GLY A 272 -20.02 0.27 -5.08
CA GLY A 272 -20.38 -0.29 -3.78
C GLY A 272 -21.00 -1.68 -3.88
N LYS A 273 -21.95 -1.88 -4.80
CA LYS A 273 -22.59 -3.17 -5.02
C LYS A 273 -21.57 -4.24 -5.45
N GLU A 274 -20.77 -3.96 -6.48
CA GLU A 274 -19.74 -4.91 -6.96
C GLU A 274 -18.69 -5.22 -5.87
N PHE A 275 -18.30 -4.22 -5.07
CA PHE A 275 -17.39 -4.42 -3.95
C PHE A 275 -17.97 -5.38 -2.90
N ILE A 276 -19.26 -5.24 -2.57
CA ILE A 276 -19.94 -6.12 -1.61
C ILE A 276 -20.11 -7.53 -2.18
N GLU A 277 -20.49 -7.65 -3.45
CA GLU A 277 -20.65 -8.95 -4.13
C GLU A 277 -19.34 -9.72 -4.26
N ALA A 278 -18.19 -9.03 -4.34
CA ALA A 278 -16.87 -9.64 -4.39
C ALA A 278 -16.26 -9.98 -3.00
N ASP A 279 -17.02 -9.86 -1.91
CA ASP A 279 -16.59 -9.94 -0.51
C ASP A 279 -15.47 -8.95 -0.14
N GLY A 280 -15.59 -7.70 -0.61
CA GLY A 280 -14.63 -6.65 -0.30
C GLY A 280 -14.49 -6.33 1.19
N ILE A 281 -15.56 -6.52 1.98
CA ILE A 281 -15.53 -6.39 3.45
C ILE A 281 -14.62 -7.44 4.08
N GLN A 282 -14.80 -8.72 3.71
CA GLN A 282 -13.94 -9.80 4.20
C GLN A 282 -12.48 -9.51 3.84
N ALA A 283 -12.21 -9.13 2.60
CA ALA A 283 -10.85 -8.78 2.15
C ALA A 283 -10.23 -7.63 2.97
N ALA A 284 -11.02 -6.62 3.34
CA ALA A 284 -10.55 -5.51 4.16
C ALA A 284 -10.21 -5.95 5.60
N VAL A 285 -11.06 -6.79 6.20
CA VAL A 285 -10.83 -7.31 7.55
C VAL A 285 -9.68 -8.31 7.60
N ASP A 286 -9.54 -9.19 6.61
CA ASP A 286 -8.41 -10.11 6.48
C ASP A 286 -7.07 -9.36 6.37
N ASN A 287 -7.03 -8.31 5.54
CA ASN A 287 -5.82 -7.48 5.44
C ASN A 287 -5.55 -6.71 6.74
N LEU A 288 -6.59 -6.26 7.45
CA LEU A 288 -6.47 -5.64 8.76
C LEU A 288 -5.89 -6.61 9.80
N ASN A 289 -6.30 -7.88 9.76
CA ASN A 289 -5.77 -8.96 10.60
C ASN A 289 -4.27 -9.17 10.40
N ILE A 290 -3.77 -9.02 9.17
CA ILE A 290 -2.34 -9.13 8.86
C ILE A 290 -1.62 -7.83 9.25
N ALA A 291 -2.21 -6.67 8.96
CA ALA A 291 -1.64 -5.35 9.23
C ALA A 291 -1.40 -5.11 10.74
N ARG A 292 -2.16 -5.78 11.63
CA ARG A 292 -1.94 -5.73 13.08
C ARG A 292 -0.58 -6.24 13.55
N TYR A 293 0.22 -6.85 12.67
CA TYR A 293 1.60 -7.24 12.94
C TYR A 293 2.64 -6.38 12.21
N LYS A 294 2.20 -5.46 11.35
CA LYS A 294 3.07 -4.70 10.43
C LYS A 294 3.00 -3.18 10.59
N GLY A 295 2.07 -2.67 11.41
CA GLY A 295 2.16 -1.31 11.96
C GLY A 295 1.40 -0.20 11.24
N ILE A 296 0.49 -0.48 10.28
CA ILE A 296 -0.40 0.57 9.74
C ILE A 296 -1.80 -0.01 9.42
N PRO A 297 -2.86 0.32 10.20
CA PRO A 297 -4.23 -0.18 10.00
C PRO A 297 -5.02 0.60 8.95
N GLN A 298 -4.42 0.89 7.78
CA GLN A 298 -5.04 1.71 6.73
C GLN A 298 -6.36 1.16 6.16
N HIS A 299 -6.61 -0.14 6.33
CA HIS A 299 -7.81 -0.83 5.87
C HIS A 299 -9.09 -0.40 6.59
N VAL A 300 -8.97 0.19 7.78
CA VAL A 300 -10.09 0.77 8.55
C VAL A 300 -10.84 1.82 7.72
N ARG A 301 -10.12 2.57 6.87
CA ARG A 301 -10.72 3.55 5.94
C ARG A 301 -11.74 2.92 4.98
N VAL A 302 -11.43 1.74 4.44
CA VAL A 302 -12.31 1.02 3.51
C VAL A 302 -13.60 0.60 4.22
N LEU A 303 -13.50 0.16 5.47
CA LEU A 303 -14.67 -0.22 6.28
C LEU A 303 -15.58 0.99 6.54
N HIS A 304 -15.01 2.16 6.83
CA HIS A 304 -15.78 3.39 7.00
C HIS A 304 -16.46 3.87 5.74
N ASP A 305 -15.75 3.85 4.60
CA ASP A 305 -16.35 4.19 3.32
C ASP A 305 -17.47 3.21 2.97
N ALA A 306 -17.31 1.92 3.27
CA ALA A 306 -18.34 0.92 3.06
C ALA A 306 -19.60 1.15 3.93
N LYS A 307 -19.47 1.67 5.16
CA LYS A 307 -20.62 2.03 6.01
C LYS A 307 -21.45 3.19 5.46
N ARG A 308 -20.89 3.99 4.54
CA ARG A 308 -21.57 5.12 3.90
C ARG A 308 -22.32 4.72 2.63
N LEU A 309 -22.25 3.45 2.22
CA LEU A 309 -22.93 2.98 1.01
C LEU A 309 -24.45 3.08 1.14
N PRO A 310 -25.17 3.40 0.06
CA PRO A 310 -26.62 3.45 0.05
C PRO A 310 -27.20 2.04 0.24
N PRO A 311 -28.40 1.90 0.87
CA PRO A 311 -29.04 0.59 1.09
C PRO A 311 -29.19 -0.24 -0.18
N ALA A 312 -29.41 0.41 -1.34
CA ALA A 312 -29.53 -0.25 -2.63
C ALA A 312 -28.24 -0.99 -3.09
N ALA A 313 -27.07 -0.53 -2.65
CA ALA A 313 -25.79 -1.21 -2.93
C ALA A 313 -25.54 -2.39 -1.98
N ILE A 314 -25.97 -2.25 -0.73
CA ILE A 314 -25.66 -3.18 0.37
C ILE A 314 -26.54 -4.45 0.31
N GLY A 315 -27.75 -4.31 -0.25
CA GLY A 315 -28.76 -5.36 -0.30
C GLY A 315 -29.41 -5.59 1.07
N GLY A 316 -29.81 -6.84 1.34
CA GLY A 316 -30.58 -7.18 2.55
C GLY A 316 -29.77 -7.32 3.85
N ARG A 317 -28.43 -7.32 3.79
CA ARG A 317 -27.56 -7.54 4.96
C ARG A 317 -26.79 -6.27 5.31
N SER A 318 -26.87 -5.80 6.55
CA SER A 318 -26.19 -4.57 7.00
C SER A 318 -24.66 -4.70 6.89
N ILE A 319 -23.97 -3.58 6.66
CA ILE A 319 -22.49 -3.55 6.64
C ILE A 319 -21.92 -3.99 7.99
N ASN A 320 -22.51 -3.57 9.12
CA ASN A 320 -22.07 -4.00 10.44
C ASN A 320 -22.12 -5.53 10.59
N SER A 321 -23.18 -6.19 10.09
CA SER A 321 -23.25 -7.66 10.14
C SER A 321 -22.16 -8.32 9.31
N ARG A 322 -21.82 -7.75 8.14
CA ARG A 322 -20.75 -8.28 7.27
C ARG A 322 -19.36 -8.06 7.85
N ILE A 323 -19.15 -6.95 8.57
CA ILE A 323 -17.88 -6.69 9.25
C ILE A 323 -17.72 -7.66 10.44
N GLU A 324 -18.79 -7.90 11.20
CA GLU A 324 -18.75 -8.84 12.32
C GLU A 324 -18.55 -10.29 11.87
N ASP A 325 -19.25 -10.73 10.81
CA ASP A 325 -19.05 -12.06 10.19
C ASP A 325 -17.59 -12.32 9.76
N ALA A 326 -16.81 -11.25 9.54
CA ALA A 326 -15.41 -11.33 9.15
C ALA A 326 -14.45 -11.35 10.35
N ASP A 327 -14.94 -11.60 11.57
CA ASP A 327 -14.17 -11.65 12.82
C ASP A 327 -13.50 -10.32 13.21
N PHE A 328 -14.18 -9.19 12.98
CA PHE A 328 -13.59 -7.87 13.21
C PHE A 328 -13.26 -7.56 14.68
N ILE A 329 -14.12 -7.89 15.65
CA ILE A 329 -13.90 -7.53 17.07
C ILE A 329 -12.54 -8.00 17.61
N PRO A 330 -12.14 -9.28 17.48
CA PRO A 330 -10.82 -9.72 17.97
C PRO A 330 -9.66 -9.01 17.24
N ILE A 331 -9.81 -8.70 15.96
CA ILE A 331 -8.80 -7.97 15.18
C ILE A 331 -8.67 -6.54 15.68
N ALA A 332 -9.80 -5.85 15.90
CA ALA A 332 -9.88 -4.50 16.42
C ALA A 332 -9.25 -4.38 17.81
N MET A 333 -9.55 -5.31 18.72
CA MET A 333 -8.93 -5.37 20.03
C MET A 333 -7.41 -5.57 19.94
N GLY A 334 -6.95 -6.49 19.09
CA GLY A 334 -5.52 -6.71 18.86
C GLY A 334 -4.79 -5.48 18.34
N LEU A 335 -5.43 -4.70 17.45
CA LEU A 335 -4.87 -3.44 16.94
C LEU A 335 -4.75 -2.35 18.00
N LEU A 336 -5.80 -2.17 18.81
CA LEU A 336 -5.78 -1.19 19.89
C LEU A 336 -4.72 -1.52 20.95
N ASP A 337 -4.45 -2.80 21.19
CA ASP A 337 -3.41 -3.22 22.14
C ASP A 337 -2.00 -3.11 21.56
N ALA A 338 -1.81 -3.52 20.29
CA ALA A 338 -0.51 -3.58 19.64
C ALA A 338 0.02 -2.20 19.24
N PHE A 339 -0.85 -1.31 18.73
CA PHE A 339 -0.43 0.01 18.26
C PHE A 339 -1.27 1.17 18.81
N PRO A 340 -1.25 1.41 20.13
CA PRO A 340 -2.02 2.51 20.70
C PRO A 340 -1.50 3.90 20.29
N GLU A 341 -0.30 4.00 19.67
CA GLU A 341 0.29 5.23 19.13
C GLU A 341 -0.42 5.79 17.89
N PHE A 342 -1.09 4.96 17.09
CA PHE A 342 -1.80 5.43 15.89
C PHE A 342 -3.17 5.99 16.27
N TYR A 343 -3.16 7.12 16.96
CA TYR A 343 -4.33 7.74 17.56
C TYR A 343 -5.53 7.90 16.60
N GLU A 344 -5.28 8.37 15.37
CA GLU A 344 -6.32 8.52 14.34
C GLU A 344 -6.91 7.17 13.93
N ALA A 345 -6.09 6.13 13.84
CA ALA A 345 -6.62 4.81 13.48
C ALA A 345 -7.37 4.16 14.65
N SER A 346 -6.89 4.34 15.87
CA SER A 346 -7.56 3.81 17.06
C SER A 346 -8.90 4.48 17.31
N SER A 347 -9.04 5.80 17.10
CA SER A 347 -10.33 6.48 17.20
C SER A 347 -11.34 5.93 16.17
N GLU A 348 -10.90 5.69 14.94
CA GLU A 348 -11.72 5.10 13.88
C GLU A 348 -12.13 3.65 14.20
N ILE A 349 -11.26 2.86 14.86
CA ILE A 349 -11.59 1.52 15.35
C ILE A 349 -12.64 1.59 16.47
N LEU A 350 -12.48 2.50 17.44
CA LEU A 350 -13.46 2.69 18.52
C LEU A 350 -14.84 3.07 17.95
N LEU A 351 -14.87 3.93 16.92
CA LEU A 351 -16.10 4.30 16.23
C LEU A 351 -16.78 3.10 15.54
N LEU A 352 -16.01 2.20 14.93
CA LEU A 352 -16.55 0.96 14.34
C LEU A 352 -17.12 0.04 15.42
N LEU A 353 -16.37 -0.22 16.50
CA LEU A 353 -16.80 -1.07 17.61
C LEU A 353 -18.10 -0.55 18.25
N ARG A 354 -18.16 0.75 18.54
CA ARG A 354 -19.33 1.41 19.13
C ARG A 354 -20.58 1.27 18.26
N SER A 355 -20.42 1.11 16.95
CA SER A 355 -21.52 0.89 16.02
C SER A 355 -21.87 -0.59 15.84
N ILE A 356 -20.88 -1.47 15.77
CA ILE A 356 -21.07 -2.90 15.48
C ILE A 356 -21.64 -3.63 16.69
N VAL A 357 -21.03 -3.44 17.87
CA VAL A 357 -21.38 -4.19 19.08
C VAL A 357 -22.87 -4.12 19.42
N PRO A 358 -23.49 -2.94 19.58
CA PRO A 358 -24.92 -2.89 19.93
C PRO A 358 -25.86 -3.34 18.80
N SER A 359 -25.38 -3.44 17.55
CA SER A 359 -26.22 -3.74 16.39
C SER A 359 -26.18 -5.21 15.96
N CYS A 360 -25.05 -5.89 16.15
CA CYS A 360 -24.82 -7.22 15.58
C CYS A 360 -24.03 -8.18 16.49
N ALA A 361 -23.53 -7.74 17.66
CA ALA A 361 -22.81 -8.59 18.60
C ALA A 361 -23.35 -8.44 20.03
N SER A 362 -22.80 -9.21 20.97
CA SER A 362 -23.07 -9.00 22.40
C SER A 362 -21.96 -8.14 23.01
N PRO A 363 -22.25 -7.23 23.96
CA PRO A 363 -21.23 -6.62 24.80
C PRO A 363 -20.32 -7.65 25.49
N PHE A 364 -20.82 -8.87 25.73
CA PHE A 364 -20.03 -9.96 26.27
C PHE A 364 -18.87 -10.39 25.34
N ASN A 365 -19.04 -10.33 24.01
CA ASN A 365 -17.97 -10.63 23.06
C ASN A 365 -16.77 -9.70 23.26
N LEU A 366 -17.00 -8.41 23.57
CA LEU A 366 -15.92 -7.48 23.89
C LEU A 366 -15.11 -7.98 25.10
N LEU A 367 -15.81 -8.44 26.15
CA LEU A 367 -15.18 -8.93 27.36
C LEU A 367 -14.35 -10.20 27.08
N GLU A 368 -14.87 -11.14 26.28
CA GLU A 368 -14.15 -12.36 25.85
C GLU A 368 -12.83 -12.02 25.15
N TYR A 369 -12.81 -10.96 24.33
CA TYR A 369 -11.62 -10.48 23.63
C TYR A 369 -10.78 -9.46 24.43
N ARG A 370 -10.86 -9.50 25.76
CA ARG A 370 -10.06 -8.67 26.69
C ARG A 370 -10.23 -7.17 26.48
N ALA A 371 -11.40 -6.70 26.06
CA ALA A 371 -11.63 -5.26 25.85
C ALA A 371 -11.41 -4.44 27.12
N MET A 372 -11.79 -4.94 28.31
CA MET A 372 -11.63 -4.21 29.58
C MET A 372 -10.17 -3.78 29.84
N PRO A 373 -9.18 -4.69 29.86
CA PRO A 373 -7.76 -4.31 29.94
C PRO A 373 -7.29 -3.39 28.82
N ILE A 374 -7.66 -3.67 27.57
CA ILE A 374 -7.17 -2.94 26.40
C ILE A 374 -7.66 -1.50 26.40
N LEU A 375 -8.97 -1.29 26.60
CA LEU A 375 -9.58 0.04 26.66
C LEU A 375 -9.11 0.83 27.89
N SER A 376 -8.86 0.16 29.02
CA SER A 376 -8.31 0.81 30.22
C SER A 376 -6.87 1.28 30.00
N LYS A 377 -6.03 0.44 29.38
CA LYS A 377 -4.67 0.81 28.95
C LYS A 377 -4.70 1.98 27.97
N TYR A 378 -5.63 1.96 27.01
CA TYR A 378 -5.82 3.05 26.05
C TYR A 378 -6.19 4.37 26.74
N TYR A 379 -7.15 4.35 27.68
CA TYR A 379 -7.50 5.52 28.50
C TYR A 379 -6.30 6.08 29.24
N VAL A 380 -5.58 5.24 30.01
CA VAL A 380 -4.44 5.69 30.83
C VAL A 380 -3.35 6.33 29.98
N ARG A 381 -3.14 5.84 28.75
CA ARG A 381 -2.18 6.41 27.80
C ARG A 381 -2.58 7.82 27.34
N TRP A 382 -3.85 8.04 27.04
CA TRP A 382 -4.33 9.26 26.37
C TRP A 382 -5.05 10.25 27.31
N GLN A 383 -5.33 9.89 28.56
CA GLN A 383 -6.09 10.73 29.51
C GLN A 383 -5.51 12.13 29.77
N ASN A 384 -4.21 12.33 29.52
CA ASN A 384 -3.54 13.62 29.69
C ASN A 384 -3.46 14.45 28.39
N ASP A 385 -3.88 13.88 27.25
CA ASP A 385 -3.86 14.55 25.95
C ASP A 385 -5.12 15.40 25.78
N THR A 386 -4.96 16.68 25.46
CA THR A 386 -6.09 17.59 25.23
C THR A 386 -6.96 17.17 24.05
N VAL A 387 -6.37 16.63 22.97
CA VAL A 387 -7.10 16.24 21.76
C VAL A 387 -8.09 15.11 22.07
N PHE A 388 -7.66 14.14 22.87
CA PHE A 388 -8.48 13.02 23.36
C PHE A 388 -9.72 13.46 24.13
N HIS A 389 -9.65 14.61 24.80
CA HIS A 389 -10.80 15.20 25.48
C HIS A 389 -11.72 16.01 24.56
N THR A 390 -11.22 16.52 23.43
CA THR A 390 -11.99 17.47 22.60
C THR A 390 -12.59 16.88 21.34
N ASP A 391 -12.01 15.82 20.78
CA ASP A 391 -12.38 15.29 19.46
C ASP A 391 -13.48 14.21 19.48
N GLY A 392 -13.98 13.86 20.67
CA GLY A 392 -15.01 12.84 20.87
C GLY A 392 -14.48 11.42 21.11
N THR A 393 -13.16 11.20 21.10
CA THR A 393 -12.59 9.85 21.31
C THR A 393 -12.82 9.34 22.72
N LEU A 394 -12.71 10.19 23.76
CA LEU A 394 -13.09 9.79 25.12
C LEU A 394 -14.57 9.39 25.22
N GLN A 395 -15.47 10.10 24.53
CA GLN A 395 -16.89 9.75 24.49
C GLN A 395 -17.10 8.34 23.91
N LEU A 396 -16.45 8.02 22.79
CA LEU A 396 -16.53 6.69 22.17
C LEU A 396 -16.04 5.59 23.12
N LEU A 397 -14.92 5.84 23.80
CA LEU A 397 -14.36 4.91 24.79
C LEU A 397 -15.32 4.66 25.96
N VAL A 398 -15.88 5.75 26.50
CA VAL A 398 -16.83 5.70 27.63
C VAL A 398 -18.10 4.95 27.27
N GLU A 399 -18.62 5.14 26.06
CA GLU A 399 -19.79 4.40 25.60
C GLU A 399 -19.53 2.89 25.49
N LEU A 400 -18.34 2.48 25.03
CA LEU A 400 -17.95 1.06 25.03
C LEU A 400 -17.83 0.50 26.45
N PHE A 401 -17.30 1.26 27.41
CA PHE A 401 -17.31 0.84 28.81
C PHE A 401 -18.72 0.68 29.35
N LYS A 402 -19.61 1.65 29.09
CA LYS A 402 -21.01 1.57 29.53
C LYS A 402 -21.72 0.35 28.96
N LEU A 403 -21.53 0.04 27.67
CA LEU A 403 -22.08 -1.16 27.04
C LEU A 403 -21.71 -2.44 27.80
N MET A 404 -20.45 -2.59 28.23
CA MET A 404 -20.03 -3.74 29.03
C MET A 404 -20.53 -3.69 30.47
N LEU A 405 -20.51 -2.52 31.13
CA LEU A 405 -20.90 -2.37 32.54
C LEU A 405 -22.42 -2.55 32.77
N GLU A 406 -23.23 -2.18 31.77
CA GLU A 406 -24.69 -2.27 31.83
C GLU A 406 -25.22 -3.65 31.40
N ASP A 407 -24.40 -4.47 30.72
CA ASP A 407 -24.79 -5.80 30.27
C ASP A 407 -24.88 -6.81 31.44
N PRO A 408 -26.04 -7.49 31.64
CA PRO A 408 -26.23 -8.43 32.76
C PRO A 408 -25.28 -9.64 32.75
N THR A 409 -24.80 -10.05 31.58
CA THR A 409 -23.88 -11.19 31.45
C THR A 409 -22.48 -10.76 31.90
N CYS A 410 -22.02 -9.59 31.43
CA CYS A 410 -20.77 -8.99 31.85
C CYS A 410 -20.73 -8.71 33.36
N GLN A 411 -21.84 -8.23 33.95
CA GLN A 411 -21.93 -7.97 35.39
C GLN A 411 -21.61 -9.20 36.26
N ARG A 412 -21.98 -10.41 35.81
CA ARG A 412 -21.61 -11.65 36.52
C ARG A 412 -20.11 -11.89 36.53
N CYS A 413 -19.41 -11.47 35.48
CA CYS A 413 -17.95 -11.58 35.39
C CYS A 413 -17.22 -10.50 36.20
N PHE A 414 -17.91 -9.42 36.58
CA PHE A 414 -17.36 -8.32 37.37
C PHE A 414 -17.55 -8.51 38.89
N ASP A 415 -18.17 -9.60 39.33
CA ASP A 415 -18.31 -9.93 40.75
C ASP A 415 -16.92 -10.00 41.41
N PRO A 416 -16.65 -9.23 42.48
CA PRO A 416 -15.35 -9.23 43.15
C PRO A 416 -14.89 -10.61 43.65
N SER A 417 -15.81 -11.55 43.86
CA SER A 417 -15.50 -12.92 44.25
C SER A 417 -14.97 -13.81 43.12
N VAL A 418 -15.17 -13.39 41.86
CA VAL A 418 -14.78 -14.15 40.64
C VAL A 418 -13.78 -13.36 39.79
N ALA A 419 -13.90 -12.04 39.75
CA ALA A 419 -13.09 -11.16 38.93
C ALA A 419 -11.62 -11.12 39.39
N SER A 420 -10.70 -11.19 38.42
CA SER A 420 -9.28 -11.01 38.70
C SER A 420 -8.98 -9.60 39.22
N TYR A 421 -7.88 -9.45 39.96
CA TYR A 421 -7.41 -8.13 40.41
C TYR A 421 -7.22 -7.15 39.24
N GLU A 422 -6.68 -7.63 38.11
CA GLU A 422 -6.54 -6.84 36.88
C GLU A 422 -7.90 -6.31 36.40
N LEU A 423 -8.92 -7.16 36.37
CA LEU A 423 -10.26 -6.75 35.93
C LEU A 423 -10.89 -5.74 36.90
N GLN A 424 -10.66 -5.89 38.21
CA GLN A 424 -11.13 -4.92 39.21
C GLN A 424 -10.47 -3.55 39.04
N GLU A 425 -9.17 -3.48 38.77
CA GLU A 425 -8.49 -2.22 38.46
C GLU A 425 -9.01 -1.61 37.15
N CYS A 426 -9.28 -2.42 36.12
CA CYS A 426 -9.90 -1.95 34.89
C CYS A 426 -11.29 -1.34 35.13
N LEU A 427 -12.09 -1.90 36.05
CA LEU A 427 -13.39 -1.33 36.43
C LEU A 427 -13.23 0.04 37.11
N ARG A 428 -12.17 0.24 37.92
CA ARG A 428 -11.86 1.56 38.49
C ARG A 428 -11.48 2.56 37.42
N THR A 429 -10.64 2.16 36.46
CA THR A 429 -10.26 2.99 35.32
C THR A 429 -11.46 3.37 34.46
N ALA A 430 -12.35 2.41 34.17
CA ALA A 430 -13.57 2.67 33.40
C ALA A 430 -14.49 3.69 34.10
N ARG A 431 -14.65 3.59 35.43
CA ARG A 431 -15.42 4.57 36.22
C ARG A 431 -14.77 5.96 36.19
N ALA A 432 -13.45 6.05 36.33
CA ALA A 432 -12.72 7.31 36.23
C ALA A 432 -12.88 7.96 34.84
N ALA A 433 -12.86 7.15 33.77
CA ALA A 433 -13.12 7.64 32.41
C ALA A 433 -14.54 8.20 32.25
N ILE A 434 -15.56 7.50 32.81
CA ILE A 434 -16.96 7.96 32.81
C ILE A 434 -17.10 9.29 33.57
N GLU A 435 -16.49 9.40 34.75
CA GLU A 435 -16.49 10.62 35.55
C GLU A 435 -15.83 11.78 34.80
N ALA A 436 -14.66 11.55 34.20
CA ALA A 436 -13.95 12.53 33.40
C ALA A 436 -14.80 13.07 32.23
N GLU A 437 -15.47 12.19 31.48
CA GLU A 437 -16.36 12.62 30.39
C GLU A 437 -17.57 13.39 30.91
N SER A 438 -18.17 12.96 32.03
CA SER A 438 -19.33 13.64 32.63
C SER A 438 -19.00 15.03 33.20
N SER A 439 -17.74 15.27 33.54
CA SER A 439 -17.26 16.55 34.08
C SER A 439 -16.95 17.60 33.01
N LYS A 440 -17.02 17.24 31.71
CA LYS A 440 -16.79 18.19 30.62
C LYS A 440 -17.91 19.24 30.57
N PRO A 441 -17.59 20.54 30.50
CA PRO A 441 -18.60 21.55 30.25
C PRO A 441 -19.23 21.30 28.88
N VAL A 442 -20.56 21.27 28.82
CA VAL A 442 -21.31 21.14 27.56
C VAL A 442 -20.99 22.36 26.70
N VAL A 443 -20.12 22.18 25.70
CA VAL A 443 -19.92 23.19 24.66
C VAL A 443 -21.17 23.14 23.77
N GLN A 444 -22.03 24.15 23.91
CA GLN A 444 -23.17 24.33 23.01
C GLN A 444 -22.64 24.45 21.58
N PRO A 445 -23.17 23.69 20.61
CA PRO A 445 -22.80 23.88 19.21
C PRO A 445 -23.28 25.27 18.78
N THR A 446 -22.33 26.17 18.50
CA THR A 446 -22.63 27.38 17.74
C THR A 446 -23.04 26.97 16.34
N LEU A 447 -24.29 27.29 15.99
CA LEU A 447 -24.97 27.08 14.70
C LEU A 447 -24.16 27.55 13.49
#